data_AF-A0A9Q4BNA1-F1
#
_entry.id   AF-A0A9Q4BNA1-F1
#
_cell.length_a   1.000
_cell.length_b   1.000
_cell.length_c   1.000
_cell.angle_alpha   90.00
_cell.angle_beta   90.00
_cell.angle_gamma   90.00
#
_symmetry.space_group_name_H-M   'P 1'
#
loop_
_entity.id
_entity.type
_entity.pdbx_description
1 polymer ?
#
loop_
_entity_poly.entity_id
_entity_poly.type
_entity_poly.pdbx_seq_one_letter_code
_entity_poly.pdbx_strand_id
1 'polypeptide(L)'
;MNEPKAYKSQIKEIHIAKSQINMSDEDYRACLESFGKSSSLELTPLEAIKLIHQFESLGYVRKVKESAKRKISSFGWGKEKYNCLGERGEDYPTPSQLRMLEALWRTKSREKSDSALQRFMKRITGKDDITWLLLNDVKKLKKAIQSL
;
A
#
# COMPACT_ATOMS: atom_id res chain seq x y z
N MET A 1 35.64 -7.51 6.28
CA MET A 1 34.52 -6.64 5.86
C MET A 1 33.31 -7.05 6.66
N ASN A 2 32.65 -6.13 7.38
CA ASN A 2 31.39 -6.46 8.06
C ASN A 2 30.28 -6.46 7.01
N GLU A 3 29.71 -7.63 6.73
CA GLU A 3 28.54 -7.73 5.86
C GLU A 3 27.34 -6.98 6.49
N PRO A 4 26.53 -6.30 5.67
CA PRO A 4 25.35 -5.63 6.17
C PRO A 4 24.37 -6.67 6.71
N LYS A 5 23.89 -6.44 7.94
CA LYS A 5 22.86 -7.27 8.58
C LYS A 5 21.47 -6.92 8.05
N ALA A 6 20.54 -7.87 8.16
CA ALA A 6 19.15 -7.71 7.74
C ALA A 6 18.47 -6.55 8.49
N TYR A 7 17.54 -5.89 7.79
CA TYR A 7 16.79 -4.78 8.35
C TYR A 7 15.79 -5.27 9.40
N LYS A 8 15.54 -4.47 10.44
CA LYS A 8 14.55 -4.78 11.50
C LYS A 8 13.16 -5.12 10.93
N SER A 9 12.77 -4.51 9.81
CA SER A 9 11.51 -4.80 9.11
C SER A 9 11.47 -6.24 8.56
N GLN A 10 12.57 -6.73 7.99
CA GLN A 10 12.67 -8.08 7.44
C GLN A 10 12.66 -9.13 8.55
N ILE A 11 13.38 -8.89 9.65
CA ILE A 11 13.35 -9.77 10.83
C ILE A 11 11.92 -9.91 11.36
N LYS A 12 11.21 -8.78 11.49
CA LYS A 12 9.81 -8.78 11.92
C LYS A 12 8.93 -9.60 10.95
N GLU A 13 9.16 -9.46 9.65
CA GLU A 13 8.43 -10.20 8.62
C GLU A 13 8.68 -11.71 8.70
N ILE A 14 9.92 -12.13 8.92
CA ILE A 14 10.30 -13.55 9.13
C ILE A 14 9.56 -14.15 10.33
N HIS A 15 9.48 -13.43 11.47
CA HIS A 15 8.75 -13.93 12.64
C HIS A 15 7.24 -14.00 12.42
N ILE A 16 6.66 -13.02 11.71
CA ILE A 16 5.24 -13.05 11.34
C ILE A 16 4.98 -14.26 10.42
N ALA A 17 5.84 -14.47 9.42
CA ALA A 17 5.71 -15.56 8.48
C ALA A 17 5.77 -16.93 9.17
N LYS A 18 6.77 -17.14 10.04
CA LYS A 18 6.90 -18.33 10.89
C LYS A 18 5.61 -18.61 11.68
N SER A 19 5.08 -17.59 12.35
CA SER A 19 3.84 -17.71 13.13
C SER A 19 2.62 -17.99 12.26
N GLN A 20 2.55 -17.44 11.05
CA GLN A 20 1.39 -17.57 10.17
C GLN A 20 1.30 -18.97 9.54
N ILE A 21 2.43 -19.57 9.19
CA ILE A 21 2.48 -20.92 8.62
C ILE A 21 2.57 -22.01 9.71
N ASN A 22 2.49 -21.62 10.99
CA ASN A 22 2.61 -22.50 12.15
C ASN A 22 3.86 -23.41 12.10
N MET A 23 5.00 -22.84 11.69
CA MET A 23 6.27 -23.57 11.55
C MET A 23 6.88 -23.87 12.91
N SER A 24 7.35 -25.10 13.09
CA SER A 24 8.03 -25.51 14.32
C SER A 24 9.39 -24.79 14.48
N ASP A 25 9.89 -24.75 15.72
CA ASP A 25 11.22 -24.20 15.99
C ASP A 25 12.35 -25.00 15.33
N GLU A 26 12.14 -26.30 15.13
CA GLU A 26 13.10 -27.20 14.48
C GLU A 26 13.18 -26.92 12.97
N ASP A 27 12.03 -26.89 12.29
CA ASP A 27 11.95 -26.56 10.86
C ASP A 27 12.51 -25.16 10.58
N TYR A 28 12.21 -24.20 11.47
CA TYR A 28 12.73 -22.85 11.37
C TYR A 28 14.26 -22.79 11.48
N ARG A 29 14.86 -23.59 12.37
CA ARG A 29 16.32 -23.68 12.48
C ARG A 29 16.94 -24.35 11.25
N ALA A 30 16.31 -25.40 10.72
CA ALA A 30 16.76 -26.03 9.48
C ALA A 30 16.75 -25.04 8.29
N CYS A 31 15.73 -24.18 8.20
CA CYS A 31 15.71 -23.11 7.20
C CYS A 31 16.88 -22.13 7.38
N LEU A 32 17.24 -21.74 8.60
CA LEU A 32 18.37 -20.84 8.87
C LEU A 32 19.73 -21.51 8.60
N GLU A 33 19.85 -22.80 8.89
CA GLU A 33 21.04 -23.60 8.63
C GLU A 33 21.35 -23.70 7.13
N SER A 34 20.33 -23.66 6.26
CA SER A 34 20.53 -23.57 4.80
C SER A 34 21.29 -22.31 4.35
N PHE A 35 21.31 -21.26 5.19
CA PHE A 35 22.09 -20.04 5.00
C PHE A 35 23.36 -20.02 5.87
N GLY A 36 23.65 -21.11 6.59
CA GLY A 36 24.77 -21.22 7.53
C GLY A 36 24.63 -20.30 8.75
N LYS A 37 23.41 -19.91 9.12
CA LYS A 37 23.14 -18.97 10.23
C LYS A 37 22.37 -19.65 11.35
N SER A 38 22.58 -19.19 12.57
CA SER A 38 21.87 -19.67 13.75
C SER A 38 20.70 -18.77 14.14
N SER A 39 20.72 -17.52 13.66
CA SER A 39 19.75 -16.49 14.00
C SER A 39 19.40 -15.65 12.77
N SER A 40 18.14 -15.24 12.68
CA SER A 40 17.69 -14.29 11.66
C SER A 40 18.45 -12.96 11.71
N LEU A 41 18.99 -12.57 12.88
CA LEU A 41 19.79 -11.35 13.05
C LEU A 41 21.15 -11.40 12.32
N GLU A 42 21.60 -12.59 11.94
CA GLU A 42 22.86 -12.83 11.24
C GLU A 42 22.67 -12.91 9.72
N LEU A 43 21.42 -12.91 9.25
CA LEU A 43 21.12 -12.86 7.83
C LEU A 43 21.51 -11.50 7.25
N THR A 44 21.95 -11.50 6.02
CA THR A 44 22.06 -10.30 5.19
C THR A 44 20.68 -9.88 4.67
N PRO A 45 20.51 -8.64 4.20
CA PRO A 45 19.25 -8.21 3.60
C PRO A 45 18.78 -9.09 2.43
N LEU A 46 19.72 -9.64 1.65
CA LEU A 46 19.41 -10.52 0.52
C LEU A 46 18.99 -11.92 0.96
N GLU A 47 19.67 -12.50 1.95
CA GLU A 47 19.30 -13.80 2.51
C GLU A 47 17.95 -13.74 3.21
N ALA A 48 17.67 -12.66 3.95
CA ALA A 48 16.37 -12.44 4.56
C ALA A 48 15.23 -12.38 3.52
N ILE A 49 15.47 -11.76 2.35
CA ILE A 49 14.49 -11.77 1.24
C ILE A 49 14.27 -13.18 0.70
N LYS A 50 15.35 -13.94 0.48
CA LYS A 50 15.26 -15.32 0.00
C LYS A 50 14.45 -16.20 0.96
N LEU A 51 14.71 -16.08 2.27
CA LEU A 51 13.97 -16.81 3.30
C LEU A 51 12.48 -16.42 3.32
N ILE A 52 12.15 -15.14 3.18
CA ILE A 52 10.74 -14.69 3.09
C ILE A 52 10.06 -15.30 1.86
N HIS A 53 10.73 -15.35 0.70
CA HIS A 53 10.18 -15.99 -0.50
C HIS A 53 9.99 -17.50 -0.35
N GLN A 54 10.89 -18.19 0.37
CA GLN A 54 10.69 -19.59 0.72
C GLN A 54 9.43 -19.77 1.57
N PHE A 55 9.22 -18.90 2.56
CA PHE A 55 7.99 -18.94 3.36
C PHE A 55 6.75 -18.66 2.50
N GLU A 56 6.82 -17.76 1.51
CA GLU A 56 5.71 -17.52 0.57
C GLU A 56 5.35 -18.80 -0.20
N SER A 57 6.35 -19.58 -0.61
CA SER A 57 6.13 -20.89 -1.26
C SER A 57 5.51 -21.95 -0.33
N LEU A 58 5.72 -21.81 0.99
CA LEU A 58 5.15 -22.66 2.04
C LEU A 58 3.77 -22.18 2.52
N GLY A 59 3.20 -21.14 1.92
CA GLY A 59 1.86 -20.63 2.23
C GLY A 59 1.83 -19.37 3.09
N TYR A 60 2.97 -18.71 3.34
CA TYR A 60 2.97 -17.37 3.93
C TYR A 60 2.36 -16.37 2.94
N VAL A 61 1.26 -15.75 3.35
CA VAL A 61 0.65 -14.64 2.62
C VAL A 61 1.07 -13.35 3.27
N ARG A 62 1.93 -12.59 2.59
CA ARG A 62 2.41 -11.29 3.06
C ARG A 62 1.22 -10.35 3.30
N LYS A 63 1.11 -9.83 4.52
CA LYS A 63 0.18 -8.73 4.81
C LYS A 63 0.68 -7.48 4.09
N VAL A 64 0.18 -7.27 2.87
CA VAL A 64 0.30 -5.98 2.21
C VAL A 64 -0.41 -4.99 3.13
N LYS A 65 0.30 -3.92 3.57
CA LYS A 65 -0.31 -2.89 4.41
C LYS A 65 -1.63 -2.47 3.77
N GLU A 66 -2.69 -2.39 4.56
CA GLU A 66 -4.02 -1.95 4.13
C GLU A 66 -3.96 -0.64 3.30
N SER A 67 -2.96 0.21 3.54
CA SER A 67 -2.67 1.43 2.77
C SER A 67 -2.26 1.20 1.30
N ALA A 68 -2.05 -0.05 0.90
CA ALA A 68 -1.86 -0.48 -0.48
C ALA A 68 -3.09 -1.22 -1.04
N LYS A 69 -4.20 -1.31 -0.29
CA LYS A 69 -5.48 -1.76 -0.83
C LYS A 69 -5.96 -0.73 -1.84
N ARG A 70 -5.95 -1.15 -3.11
CA ARG A 70 -6.36 -0.42 -4.31
C ARG A 70 -5.64 0.92 -4.48
N LYS A 71 -4.37 0.87 -4.92
CA LYS A 71 -3.73 2.07 -5.47
C LYS A 71 -4.71 2.73 -6.46
N ILE A 72 -4.79 4.04 -6.45
CA ILE A 72 -5.55 4.83 -7.43
C ILE A 72 -5.27 4.37 -8.89
N SER A 73 -4.06 3.86 -9.17
CA SER A 73 -3.66 3.27 -10.46
C SER A 73 -4.33 1.92 -10.81
N SER A 74 -4.96 1.24 -9.85
CA SER A 74 -5.68 -0.03 -10.06
C SER A 74 -7.08 0.14 -10.65
N PHE A 75 -7.57 1.38 -10.74
CA PHE A 75 -8.89 1.70 -11.32
C PHE A 75 -8.83 2.05 -12.82
N GLY A 76 -7.75 1.67 -13.51
CA GLY A 76 -7.52 2.00 -14.91
C GLY A 76 -6.66 3.24 -15.12
N TRP A 77 -6.51 3.66 -16.38
CA TRP A 77 -5.60 4.73 -16.79
C TRP A 77 -6.31 5.78 -17.66
N GLY A 78 -5.82 7.02 -17.62
CA GLY A 78 -6.32 8.11 -18.45
C GLY A 78 -7.83 8.33 -18.33
N LYS A 79 -8.51 8.39 -19.48
CA LYS A 79 -9.97 8.58 -19.57
C LYS A 79 -10.80 7.41 -19.02
N GLU A 80 -10.21 6.21 -18.95
CA GLU A 80 -10.89 5.01 -18.46
C GLU A 80 -10.79 4.85 -16.94
N LYS A 81 -9.95 5.67 -16.30
CA LYS A 81 -9.71 5.60 -14.86
C LYS A 81 -11.00 5.86 -14.08
N TYR A 82 -11.35 4.95 -13.17
CA TYR A 82 -12.59 4.92 -12.40
C TYR A 82 -13.85 4.51 -13.16
N ASN A 83 -13.80 4.06 -14.42
CA ASN A 83 -15.03 3.69 -15.13
C ASN A 83 -15.81 2.54 -14.45
N CYS A 84 -15.09 1.60 -13.83
CA CYS A 84 -15.68 0.54 -12.99
C CYS A 84 -16.47 1.07 -11.75
N LEU A 85 -16.39 2.37 -11.47
CA LEU A 85 -17.06 3.04 -10.37
C LEU A 85 -18.31 3.82 -10.81
N GLY A 86 -18.71 3.71 -12.08
CA GLY A 86 -19.82 4.47 -12.67
C GLY A 86 -21.21 4.12 -12.14
N GLU A 87 -21.42 2.89 -11.66
CA GLU A 87 -22.75 2.36 -11.31
C GLU A 87 -23.02 2.30 -9.79
N ARG A 88 -22.29 3.08 -8.99
CA ARG A 88 -22.33 2.98 -7.51
C ARG A 88 -23.55 3.64 -6.85
N GLY A 89 -24.45 4.20 -7.65
CA GLY A 89 -25.62 4.94 -7.16
C GLY A 89 -25.45 6.46 -7.19
N GLU A 90 -26.57 7.16 -7.00
CA GLU A 90 -26.69 8.60 -7.24
C GLU A 90 -25.92 9.47 -6.23
N ASP A 91 -25.68 8.99 -5.02
CA ASP A 91 -24.94 9.75 -3.99
C ASP A 91 -23.44 9.86 -4.27
N TYR A 92 -22.93 9.06 -5.21
CA TYR A 92 -21.52 8.97 -5.52
C TYR A 92 -21.13 9.84 -6.72
N PRO A 93 -19.91 10.40 -6.71
CA PRO A 93 -19.41 11.14 -7.84
C PRO A 93 -19.14 10.24 -9.03
N THR A 94 -19.44 10.78 -10.21
CA THR A 94 -19.15 10.13 -11.49
C THR A 94 -17.64 9.92 -11.66
N PRO A 95 -17.22 8.92 -12.45
CA PRO A 95 -15.80 8.70 -12.77
C PRO A 95 -15.11 9.97 -13.31
N SER A 96 -15.81 10.75 -14.13
CA SER A 96 -15.31 12.03 -14.65
C SER A 96 -15.07 13.08 -13.55
N GLN A 97 -15.92 13.16 -12.52
CA GLN A 97 -15.71 14.07 -11.39
C GLN A 97 -14.49 13.68 -10.55
N LEU A 98 -14.24 12.39 -10.36
CA LEU A 98 -13.04 11.91 -9.67
C LEU A 98 -11.76 12.26 -10.44
N ARG A 99 -11.74 12.00 -11.75
CA ARG A 99 -10.62 12.39 -12.63
C ARG A 99 -10.42 13.92 -12.65
N MET A 100 -11.52 14.68 -12.61
CA MET A 100 -11.47 16.14 -12.57
C MET A 100 -10.82 16.66 -11.28
N LEU A 101 -11.12 16.09 -10.11
CA LEU A 101 -10.45 16.44 -8.85
C LEU A 101 -8.94 16.15 -8.90
N GLU A 102 -8.56 15.00 -9.45
CA GLU A 102 -7.14 14.65 -9.65
C GLU A 102 -6.41 15.62 -10.58
N ALA A 103 -7.05 16.02 -11.68
CA ALA A 103 -6.51 16.99 -12.62
C ALA A 103 -6.36 18.36 -11.96
N LEU A 104 -7.40 18.83 -11.27
CA LEU A 104 -7.38 20.10 -10.51
C LEU A 104 -6.26 20.13 -9.47
N TRP A 105 -6.09 19.04 -8.71
CA TRP A 105 -4.99 18.90 -7.77
C TRP A 105 -3.63 19.01 -8.45
N ARG A 106 -3.44 18.26 -9.54
CA ARG A 106 -2.22 18.30 -10.35
C ARG A 106 -1.96 19.68 -10.95
N THR A 107 -2.98 20.49 -11.18
CA THR A 107 -2.80 21.88 -11.64
C THR A 107 -2.44 22.82 -10.49
N LYS A 108 -3.20 22.80 -9.37
CA LYS A 108 -3.13 23.83 -8.33
C LYS A 108 -2.16 23.55 -7.19
N SER A 109 -2.05 22.30 -6.73
CA SER A 109 -1.22 21.97 -5.57
C SER A 109 0.26 22.18 -5.83
N ARG A 110 1.06 22.57 -4.83
CA ARG A 110 2.53 22.52 -4.97
C ARG A 110 3.06 21.08 -5.04
N GLU A 111 2.48 20.16 -4.29
CA GLU A 111 2.84 18.74 -4.27
C GLU A 111 1.84 17.92 -5.11
N LYS A 112 2.29 17.39 -6.25
CA LYS A 112 1.41 16.74 -7.25
C LYS A 112 1.15 15.25 -7.00
N SER A 113 1.55 14.74 -5.83
CA SER A 113 1.43 13.32 -5.49
C SER A 113 -0.02 12.96 -5.13
N ASP A 114 -0.44 11.73 -5.46
CA ASP A 114 -1.76 11.20 -5.09
C ASP A 114 -1.89 11.08 -3.56
N SER A 115 -0.79 10.74 -2.88
CA SER A 115 -0.74 10.68 -1.41
C SER A 115 -1.02 12.04 -0.76
N ALA A 116 -0.53 13.14 -1.34
CA ALA A 116 -0.80 14.47 -0.84
C ALA A 116 -2.26 14.89 -1.07
N LEU A 117 -2.85 14.51 -2.21
CA LEU A 117 -4.28 14.67 -2.46
C LEU A 117 -5.12 13.93 -1.42
N GLN A 118 -4.80 12.66 -1.13
CA GLN A 118 -5.52 11.87 -0.12
C GLN A 118 -5.43 12.51 1.27
N ARG A 119 -4.25 13.01 1.69
CA ARG A 119 -4.11 13.72 2.97
C ARG A 119 -4.94 15.01 3.00
N PHE A 120 -4.91 15.78 1.91
CA PHE A 120 -5.71 17.01 1.79
C PHE A 120 -7.21 16.69 1.88
N MET A 121 -7.66 15.68 1.14
CA MET A 121 -9.03 15.21 1.13
C MET A 121 -9.49 14.73 2.50
N LYS A 122 -8.67 13.93 3.20
CA LYS A 122 -8.92 13.47 4.58
C LYS A 122 -9.14 14.64 5.52
N ARG A 123 -8.33 15.70 5.41
CA ARG A 123 -8.46 16.89 6.24
C ARG A 123 -9.79 17.64 6.01
N ILE A 124 -10.30 17.68 4.78
CA ILE A 124 -11.53 18.43 4.44
C ILE A 124 -12.80 17.58 4.65
N THR A 125 -12.74 16.28 4.38
CA THR A 125 -13.93 15.41 4.27
C THR A 125 -13.94 14.26 5.27
N GLY A 126 -12.83 14.01 5.98
CA GLY A 126 -12.65 12.87 6.86
C GLY A 126 -12.37 11.54 6.15
N LYS A 127 -12.40 11.51 4.81
CA LYS A 127 -12.28 10.28 4.02
C LYS A 127 -10.86 10.04 3.55
N ASP A 128 -10.43 8.78 3.63
CA ASP A 128 -9.05 8.38 3.32
C ASP A 128 -8.83 8.05 1.84
N ASP A 129 -9.88 7.64 1.13
CA ASP A 129 -9.80 7.24 -0.27
C ASP A 129 -10.77 8.04 -1.16
N ILE A 130 -10.28 8.46 -2.34
CA ILE A 130 -11.04 9.26 -3.30
C ILE A 130 -12.27 8.52 -3.81
N THR A 131 -12.23 7.18 -3.81
CA THR A 131 -13.36 6.33 -4.18
C THR A 131 -14.46 6.32 -3.13
N TRP A 132 -14.21 6.74 -1.89
CA TRP A 132 -15.21 6.82 -0.83
C TRP A 132 -15.94 8.16 -0.78
N LEU A 133 -15.56 9.12 -1.63
CA LEU A 133 -16.19 10.43 -1.70
C LEU A 133 -17.67 10.34 -2.07
N LEU A 134 -18.47 11.26 -1.50
CA LEU A 134 -19.84 11.52 -1.90
C LEU A 134 -19.90 12.78 -2.79
N LEU A 135 -20.99 12.97 -3.54
CA LEU A 135 -21.17 14.14 -4.40
C LEU A 135 -21.00 15.47 -3.68
N ASN A 136 -21.46 15.56 -2.43
CA ASN A 136 -21.33 16.75 -1.60
C ASN A 136 -19.86 17.08 -1.26
N ASP A 137 -19.00 16.06 -1.18
CA ASP A 137 -17.58 16.25 -0.91
C ASP A 137 -16.86 16.85 -2.12
N VAL A 138 -17.25 16.46 -3.34
CA VAL A 138 -16.65 17.00 -4.58
C VAL A 138 -16.78 18.51 -4.65
N LYS A 139 -17.94 19.06 -4.30
CA LYS A 139 -18.17 20.52 -4.29
C LYS A 139 -17.24 21.23 -3.30
N LYS A 140 -17.06 20.67 -2.10
CA LYS A 140 -16.17 21.20 -1.05
C LYS A 140 -14.70 21.15 -1.50
N LEU A 141 -14.27 19.99 -2.02
CA LEU A 141 -12.90 19.76 -2.48
C LEU A 141 -12.55 20.64 -3.67
N LYS A 142 -13.44 20.78 -4.66
CA LYS A 142 -13.22 21.66 -5.81
C LYS A 142 -12.93 23.10 -5.37
N LYS A 143 -13.77 23.66 -4.49
CA LYS A 143 -13.57 25.02 -3.95
C LYS A 143 -12.25 25.13 -3.19
N ALA A 144 -11.96 24.17 -2.32
CA ALA A 144 -10.74 24.17 -1.51
C ALA A 144 -9.46 24.03 -2.34
N ILE A 145 -9.48 23.26 -3.44
CA ILE A 145 -8.34 23.14 -4.36
C ILE A 145 -8.16 24.41 -5.19
N GLN A 146 -9.25 25.10 -5.54
CA GLN A 146 -9.18 26.36 -6.29
C GLN A 146 -8.58 27.51 -5.48
N SER A 147 -8.68 27.46 -4.15
CA SER A 147 -8.10 28.45 -3.23
C SER A 147 -6.68 28.13 -2.77
N LEU A 148 -6.02 27.13 -3.36
CA LEU A 148 -4.60 26.79 -3.09
C LEU A 148 -3.62 27.73 -3.80
#